data_AF-A0A315WBW6-F1
#
_entry.id   AF-A0A315WBW6-F1
#
_cell.length_a   1.000
_cell.length_b   1.000
_cell.length_c   1.000
_cell.angle_alpha   90.00
_cell.angle_beta   90.00
_cell.angle_gamma   90.00
#
_symmetry.space_group_name_H-M   'P 1'
#
loop_
_entity.id
_entity.type
_entity.pdbx_description
1 polymer ?
#
loop_
_entity_poly.entity_id
_entity_poly.type
_entity_poly.pdbx_seq_one_letter_code
_entity_poly.pdbx_strand_id
1 'polypeptide(L)'
;MARRFFVGGNWKMNGNKESLEQLITTLNTASLDDQTEVVCAAPSIYLDFARSLLDPRIGVSAQNCYKVAKGAFTGEISPAMIKDCGADWVILGHSERRHVFGESDELIGQKVAHALESDLGVIACIGEKLEEREAGSTEEVVYAQTQVIAENVTDWEKVVLAYEPVWAIGTGKTATPEQAQEVHEKLRAWFRANVSDDVADSLRIIYGGSVTGANCRELASQGDVDGFLVGGASLKPEFIDIINARQKQDFNHEGQIIRFTQVTEPIWLTLSSRQLQARSSAAFSILFGLVTVKSSPTTWIPTWAVRRDQASQSSWSNGSSMETTGRKRGEMI
;
A
#
# COMPACT_ATOMS: atom_id res chain seq x y z
N MET A 1 3.49 -25.67 0.03
CA MET A 1 4.52 -24.61 -0.11
C MET A 1 4.11 -23.43 0.74
N ALA A 2 5.03 -22.58 1.19
CA ALA A 2 4.65 -21.38 1.95
C ALA A 2 3.80 -20.44 1.07
N ARG A 3 2.78 -19.80 1.65
CA ARG A 3 1.92 -18.84 0.93
C ARG A 3 2.75 -17.64 0.51
N ARG A 4 2.69 -17.29 -0.78
CA ARG A 4 3.36 -16.09 -1.31
C ARG A 4 2.77 -14.85 -0.63
N PHE A 5 3.63 -13.92 -0.21
CA PHE A 5 3.17 -12.70 0.43
C PHE A 5 2.42 -11.83 -0.58
N PHE A 6 1.34 -11.17 -0.16
CA PHE A 6 0.49 -10.40 -1.06
C PHE A 6 0.30 -8.96 -0.56
N VAL A 7 0.61 -7.96 -1.38
CA VAL A 7 0.44 -6.55 -1.01
C VAL A 7 -0.44 -5.85 -2.05
N GLY A 8 -1.69 -5.60 -1.66
CA GLY A 8 -2.65 -4.80 -2.40
C GLY A 8 -2.56 -3.33 -2.00
N GLY A 9 -2.51 -2.41 -2.96
CA GLY A 9 -2.62 -0.97 -2.75
C GLY A 9 -3.97 -0.46 -3.23
N ASN A 10 -4.90 -0.17 -2.31
CA ASN A 10 -6.19 0.41 -2.64
C ASN A 10 -6.11 1.94 -2.67
N TRP A 11 -6.07 2.53 -3.87
CA TRP A 11 -5.99 3.97 -4.06
C TRP A 11 -7.29 4.69 -3.66
N LYS A 12 -8.39 3.95 -3.48
CA LYS A 12 -9.73 4.48 -3.21
C LYS A 12 -10.11 5.56 -4.23
N MET A 13 -10.90 6.55 -3.85
CA MET A 13 -11.29 7.66 -4.70
C MET A 13 -10.22 8.79 -4.70
N ASN A 14 -8.98 8.47 -5.09
CA ASN A 14 -7.87 9.43 -5.14
C ASN A 14 -7.11 9.40 -6.46
N GLY A 15 -6.43 10.51 -6.75
CA GLY A 15 -5.48 10.65 -7.85
C GLY A 15 -6.01 11.42 -9.06
N ASN A 16 -5.06 11.97 -9.81
CA ASN A 16 -5.23 12.47 -11.16
C ASN A 16 -4.10 11.88 -12.03
N LYS A 17 -4.12 12.08 -13.36
CA LYS A 17 -3.13 11.49 -14.27
C LYS A 17 -1.69 11.83 -13.86
N GLU A 18 -1.40 13.09 -13.51
CA GLU A 18 -0.06 13.53 -13.10
C GLU A 18 0.41 12.84 -11.82
N SER A 19 -0.42 12.85 -10.76
CA SER A 19 -0.05 12.22 -9.49
C SER A 19 0.09 10.71 -9.62
N LEU A 20 -0.74 10.07 -10.45
CA LEU A 20 -0.69 8.62 -10.67
C LEU A 20 0.52 8.25 -11.53
N GLU A 21 0.88 9.03 -12.55
CA GLU A 21 2.09 8.81 -13.34
C GLU A 21 3.35 8.91 -12.48
N GLN A 22 3.41 9.89 -11.57
CA GLN A 22 4.51 10.01 -10.60
C GLN A 22 4.59 8.81 -9.66
N LEU A 23 3.45 8.37 -9.11
CA LEU A 23 3.37 7.18 -8.28
C LEU A 23 3.82 5.92 -9.02
N ILE A 24 3.31 5.70 -10.23
CA ILE A 24 3.64 4.54 -11.07
C ILE A 24 5.11 4.54 -11.46
N THR A 25 5.67 5.69 -11.83
CA THR A 25 7.11 5.84 -12.12
C THR A 25 7.95 5.46 -10.90
N THR A 26 7.53 5.89 -9.72
CA THR A 26 8.20 5.53 -8.46
C THR A 26 8.16 4.02 -8.23
N LEU A 27 7.01 3.38 -8.45
CA LEU A 27 6.87 1.91 -8.30
C LEU A 27 7.68 1.13 -9.33
N ASN A 28 7.67 1.54 -10.60
CA ASN A 28 8.37 0.86 -11.68
C ASN A 28 9.90 0.89 -11.52
N THR A 29 10.44 1.93 -10.88
CA THR A 29 11.89 2.10 -10.67
C THR A 29 12.37 1.50 -9.35
N ALA A 30 11.47 1.09 -8.46
CA ALA A 30 11.80 0.54 -7.17
C ALA A 30 12.30 -0.91 -7.25
N SER A 31 13.17 -1.28 -6.30
CA SER A 31 13.49 -2.69 -6.06
C SER A 31 12.39 -3.28 -5.18
N LEU A 32 11.61 -4.22 -5.76
CA LEU A 32 10.52 -4.90 -5.08
C LEU A 32 10.92 -6.34 -4.78
N ASP A 33 10.56 -6.84 -3.61
CA ASP A 33 10.74 -8.24 -3.20
C ASP A 33 10.05 -9.18 -4.19
N ASP A 34 10.81 -10.10 -4.79
CA ASP A 34 10.29 -11.04 -5.78
C ASP A 34 9.36 -12.10 -5.17
N GLN A 35 9.44 -12.30 -3.85
CA GLN A 35 8.55 -13.17 -3.09
C GLN A 35 7.23 -12.50 -2.70
N THR A 36 7.05 -11.21 -3.01
CA THR A 36 5.80 -10.49 -2.82
C THR A 36 5.05 -10.37 -4.15
N GLU A 37 3.78 -10.76 -4.14
CA GLU A 37 2.83 -10.43 -5.20
C GLU A 37 2.24 -9.04 -4.92
N VAL A 38 2.33 -8.12 -5.88
CA VAL A 38 1.91 -6.74 -5.71
C VAL A 38 0.75 -6.44 -6.64
N VAL A 39 -0.31 -5.82 -6.11
CA VAL A 39 -1.51 -5.44 -6.89
C VAL A 39 -1.91 -4.01 -6.55
N CYS A 40 -2.11 -3.15 -7.56
CA CYS A 40 -2.61 -1.78 -7.37
C CYS A 40 -4.06 -1.65 -7.85
N ALA A 41 -4.95 -1.20 -6.97
CA ALA A 41 -6.37 -1.00 -7.27
C ALA A 41 -6.68 0.46 -7.59
N ALA A 42 -6.87 0.76 -8.87
CA ALA A 42 -7.09 2.11 -9.37
C ALA A 42 -8.60 2.46 -9.45
N PRO A 43 -8.98 3.75 -9.35
CA PRO A 43 -10.32 4.19 -9.75
C PRO A 43 -10.63 3.73 -11.17
N SER A 44 -11.89 3.37 -11.45
CA SER A 44 -12.30 2.79 -12.74
C SER A 44 -11.92 3.67 -13.95
N ILE A 45 -11.99 5.00 -13.80
CA ILE A 45 -11.61 5.97 -14.84
C ILE A 45 -10.11 6.02 -15.16
N TYR A 46 -9.27 5.40 -14.31
CA TYR A 46 -7.82 5.31 -14.48
C TYR A 46 -7.34 3.86 -14.61
N LEU A 47 -8.24 2.88 -14.75
CA LEU A 47 -7.88 1.46 -14.78
C LEU A 47 -6.96 1.13 -15.97
N ASP A 48 -7.39 1.47 -17.18
CA ASP A 48 -6.62 1.29 -18.42
C ASP A 48 -5.32 2.12 -18.39
N PHE A 49 -5.39 3.36 -17.91
CA PHE A 49 -4.21 4.21 -17.72
C PHE A 49 -3.18 3.56 -16.80
N ALA A 50 -3.60 3.05 -15.64
CA ALA A 50 -2.72 2.39 -14.69
C ALA A 50 -2.10 1.13 -15.28
N ARG A 51 -2.89 0.30 -15.98
CA ARG A 51 -2.36 -0.91 -16.64
C ARG A 51 -1.35 -0.58 -17.73
N SER A 52 -1.58 0.47 -18.52
CA SER A 52 -0.67 0.87 -19.60
C SER A 52 0.70 1.36 -19.13
N LEU A 53 0.80 1.84 -17.88
CA LEU A 53 2.03 2.42 -17.33
C LEU A 53 2.71 1.55 -16.28
N LEU A 54 1.97 0.77 -15.49
CA LEU A 54 2.55 -0.08 -14.45
C LEU A 54 3.38 -1.21 -15.07
N ASP A 55 4.53 -1.48 -14.45
CA ASP A 55 5.35 -2.65 -14.75
C ASP A 55 4.46 -3.91 -14.78
N PRO A 56 4.58 -4.79 -15.80
CA PRO A 56 3.79 -6.01 -15.90
C PRO A 56 3.90 -6.95 -14.69
N ARG A 57 4.97 -6.84 -13.89
CA ARG A 57 5.15 -7.58 -12.64
C ARG A 57 4.19 -7.13 -11.53
N ILE A 58 3.63 -5.93 -11.63
CA ILE A 58 2.63 -5.39 -10.71
C ILE A 58 1.25 -5.62 -11.32
N GLY A 59 0.39 -6.36 -10.60
CA GLY A 59 -1.00 -6.58 -10.98
C GLY A 59 -1.82 -5.29 -10.90
N VAL A 60 -2.86 -5.19 -11.72
CA VAL A 60 -3.83 -4.10 -11.65
C VAL A 60 -5.18 -4.67 -11.25
N SER A 61 -5.85 -3.96 -10.34
CA SER A 61 -7.15 -4.32 -9.81
C SER A 61 -8.18 -3.22 -10.03
N ALA A 62 -9.43 -3.61 -10.27
CA ALA A 62 -10.56 -2.69 -10.11
C ALA A 62 -10.99 -2.61 -8.64
N GLN A 63 -11.57 -1.49 -8.23
CA GLN A 63 -12.02 -1.29 -6.84
C GLN A 63 -13.42 -1.86 -6.54
N ASN A 64 -14.18 -2.25 -7.58
CA ASN A 64 -15.48 -2.90 -7.49
C ASN A 64 -15.87 -3.44 -8.88
N CYS A 65 -16.82 -4.37 -8.94
CA CYS A 65 -17.53 -4.73 -10.17
C CYS A 65 -18.97 -5.17 -9.88
N TYR A 66 -19.75 -5.37 -10.94
CA TYR A 66 -21.12 -5.85 -10.83
C TYR A 66 -21.23 -7.37 -11.02
N LYS A 67 -22.40 -7.93 -10.66
CA LYS A 67 -22.67 -9.38 -10.60
C LYS A 67 -23.15 -10.00 -11.92
N VAL A 68 -23.18 -9.24 -13.01
CA VAL A 68 -23.59 -9.75 -14.33
C VAL A 68 -22.73 -9.15 -15.44
N ALA A 69 -22.62 -9.88 -16.55
CA ALA A 69 -21.67 -9.57 -17.63
C ALA A 69 -21.95 -8.25 -18.36
N LYS A 70 -23.24 -7.91 -18.57
CA LYS A 70 -23.71 -6.70 -19.26
C LYS A 70 -25.20 -6.45 -19.01
N GLY A 71 -25.66 -5.23 -19.21
CA GLY A 71 -27.08 -4.88 -19.15
C GLY A 71 -27.33 -3.40 -18.93
N ALA A 72 -28.58 -3.06 -18.59
CA ALA A 72 -29.00 -1.69 -18.31
C ALA A 72 -28.65 -1.30 -16.86
N PHE A 73 -27.35 -1.20 -16.56
CA PHE A 73 -26.80 -0.87 -15.23
C PHE A 73 -25.91 0.39 -15.33
N THR A 74 -26.53 1.54 -15.57
CA THR A 74 -25.82 2.81 -15.73
C THR A 74 -24.93 3.12 -14.53
N GLY A 75 -23.62 3.28 -14.77
CA GLY A 75 -22.62 3.60 -13.75
C GLY A 75 -21.82 2.39 -13.25
N GLU A 76 -22.25 1.17 -13.54
CA GLU A 76 -21.55 -0.05 -13.16
C GLU A 76 -20.52 -0.49 -14.22
N ILE A 77 -19.52 -1.27 -13.78
CA ILE A 77 -18.58 -1.98 -14.65
C ILE A 77 -18.67 -3.49 -14.38
N SER A 78 -18.48 -4.31 -15.42
CA SER A 78 -18.51 -5.77 -15.29
C SER A 78 -17.11 -6.38 -15.26
N PRO A 79 -16.96 -7.62 -14.75
CA PRO A 79 -15.72 -8.37 -14.84
C PRO A 79 -15.11 -8.43 -16.24
N ALA A 80 -15.96 -8.57 -17.27
CA ALA A 80 -15.52 -8.58 -18.66
C ALA A 80 -14.86 -7.26 -19.09
N MET A 81 -15.38 -6.11 -18.64
CA MET A 81 -14.78 -4.80 -18.91
C MET A 81 -13.43 -4.64 -18.20
N ILE A 82 -13.28 -5.20 -17.00
CA ILE A 82 -12.01 -5.16 -16.24
C ILE A 82 -10.93 -5.96 -16.97
N LYS A 83 -11.26 -7.17 -17.44
CA LYS A 83 -10.36 -7.99 -18.26
C LYS A 83 -9.98 -7.31 -19.58
N ASP A 84 -10.91 -6.60 -20.22
CA ASP A 84 -10.65 -5.87 -21.46
C ASP A 84 -9.61 -4.75 -21.28
N CYS A 85 -9.60 -4.09 -20.12
CA CYS A 85 -8.56 -3.13 -19.72
C CYS A 85 -7.20 -3.79 -19.36
N GLY A 86 -7.09 -5.13 -19.41
CA GLY A 86 -5.89 -5.87 -19.00
C GLY A 86 -5.66 -5.96 -17.50
N ALA A 87 -6.69 -5.71 -16.68
CA ALA A 87 -6.62 -5.92 -15.24
C ALA A 87 -7.05 -7.35 -14.89
N ASP A 88 -6.37 -7.95 -13.92
CA ASP A 88 -6.56 -9.36 -13.54
C ASP A 88 -7.16 -9.54 -12.15
N TRP A 89 -7.38 -8.45 -11.42
CA TRP A 89 -7.89 -8.47 -10.05
C TRP A 89 -9.10 -7.55 -9.86
N VAL A 90 -9.90 -7.82 -8.83
CA VAL A 90 -10.94 -6.92 -8.33
C VAL A 90 -11.06 -7.00 -6.81
N ILE A 91 -11.23 -5.85 -6.16
CA ILE A 91 -11.61 -5.77 -4.74
C ILE A 91 -13.13 -5.84 -4.64
N LEU A 92 -13.65 -6.72 -3.78
CA LEU A 92 -15.09 -6.87 -3.54
C LEU A 92 -15.40 -6.93 -2.05
N GLY A 93 -16.52 -6.34 -1.66
CA GLY A 93 -16.95 -6.32 -0.26
C GLY A 93 -16.10 -5.42 0.65
N HIS A 94 -15.33 -4.48 0.11
CA HIS A 94 -14.61 -3.49 0.92
C HIS A 94 -15.57 -2.79 1.90
N SER A 95 -15.12 -2.54 3.13
CA SER A 95 -15.91 -1.94 4.21
C SER A 95 -16.67 -0.67 3.81
N GLU A 96 -16.07 0.21 3.00
CA GLU A 96 -16.75 1.39 2.43
C GLU A 96 -17.97 1.01 1.57
N ARG A 97 -17.90 -0.07 0.79
CA ARG A 97 -19.02 -0.55 -0.05
C ARG A 97 -20.14 -1.15 0.81
N ARG A 98 -19.77 -1.91 1.85
CA ARG A 98 -20.71 -2.47 2.83
C ARG A 98 -21.45 -1.38 3.60
N HIS A 99 -20.74 -0.40 4.12
CA HIS A 99 -21.29 0.53 5.10
C HIS A 99 -21.72 1.89 4.55
N VAL A 100 -21.13 2.37 3.45
CA VAL A 100 -21.53 3.64 2.80
C VAL A 100 -22.53 3.38 1.68
N PHE A 101 -22.31 2.33 0.88
CA PHE A 101 -23.16 2.00 -0.26
C PHE A 101 -24.16 0.87 -0.01
N GLY A 102 -24.12 0.26 1.18
CA GLY A 102 -25.11 -0.74 1.59
C GLY A 102 -25.05 -2.05 0.82
N GLU A 103 -23.87 -2.46 0.34
CA GLU A 103 -23.72 -3.78 -0.30
C GLU A 103 -23.90 -4.89 0.74
N SER A 104 -24.91 -5.74 0.55
CA SER A 104 -25.19 -6.89 1.42
C SER A 104 -24.23 -8.05 1.18
N ASP A 105 -24.15 -8.98 2.14
CA ASP A 105 -23.33 -10.18 2.01
C ASP A 105 -23.71 -11.00 0.77
N GLU A 106 -25.01 -11.16 0.50
CA GLU A 106 -25.49 -11.92 -0.65
C GLU A 106 -25.11 -11.27 -1.98
N LEU A 107 -25.19 -9.93 -2.06
CA LEU A 107 -24.75 -9.20 -3.25
C LEU A 107 -23.25 -9.38 -3.46
N ILE A 108 -22.46 -9.32 -2.39
CA ILE A 108 -21.01 -9.50 -2.45
C ILE A 108 -20.67 -10.92 -2.89
N GLY A 109 -21.30 -11.95 -2.31
CA GLY A 109 -21.15 -13.34 -2.75
C GLY A 109 -21.43 -13.52 -4.24
N GLN A 110 -22.54 -12.94 -4.75
CA GLN A 110 -22.88 -12.97 -6.18
C GLN A 110 -21.83 -12.28 -7.06
N LYS A 111 -21.25 -11.15 -6.60
CA LYS A 111 -20.17 -10.47 -7.31
C LYS A 111 -18.88 -11.30 -7.33
N VAL A 112 -18.55 -11.94 -6.20
CA VAL A 112 -17.37 -12.81 -6.08
C VAL A 112 -17.48 -13.97 -7.06
N ALA A 113 -18.61 -14.69 -7.06
CA ALA A 113 -18.86 -15.78 -8.01
C ALA A 113 -18.66 -15.31 -9.46
N HIS A 114 -19.32 -14.22 -9.85
CA HIS A 114 -19.26 -13.75 -11.24
C HIS A 114 -17.86 -13.25 -11.66
N ALA A 115 -17.10 -12.65 -10.74
CA ALA A 115 -15.72 -12.25 -11.00
C ALA A 115 -14.82 -13.47 -11.24
N LEU A 116 -14.94 -14.51 -10.41
CA LEU A 116 -14.18 -15.75 -10.55
C LEU A 116 -14.55 -16.51 -11.85
N GLU A 117 -15.85 -16.60 -12.17
CA GLU A 117 -16.34 -17.16 -13.45
C GLU A 117 -15.74 -16.44 -14.68
N SER A 118 -15.40 -15.16 -14.52
CA SER A 118 -14.79 -14.32 -15.54
C SER A 118 -13.26 -14.30 -15.50
N ASP A 119 -12.66 -15.24 -14.76
CA ASP A 119 -11.20 -15.43 -14.65
C ASP A 119 -10.45 -14.25 -13.99
N LEU A 120 -11.14 -13.44 -13.17
CA LEU A 120 -10.50 -12.44 -12.32
C LEU A 120 -10.07 -13.06 -10.98
N GLY A 121 -8.93 -12.61 -10.47
CA GLY A 121 -8.58 -12.71 -9.06
C GLY A 121 -9.46 -11.81 -8.21
N VAL A 122 -9.84 -12.27 -7.02
CA VAL A 122 -10.72 -11.53 -6.11
C VAL A 122 -10.02 -11.29 -4.78
N ILE A 123 -9.92 -10.02 -4.39
CA ILE A 123 -9.60 -9.61 -3.03
C ILE A 123 -10.94 -9.40 -2.31
N ALA A 124 -11.41 -10.42 -1.60
CA ALA A 124 -12.68 -10.40 -0.89
C ALA A 124 -12.49 -9.82 0.52
N CYS A 125 -13.12 -8.69 0.82
CA CYS A 125 -12.99 -8.03 2.11
C CYS A 125 -14.11 -8.41 3.08
N ILE A 126 -13.72 -8.59 4.34
CA ILE A 126 -14.60 -8.84 5.48
C ILE A 126 -14.11 -8.02 6.68
N GLY A 127 -14.96 -7.80 7.68
CA GLY A 127 -14.57 -7.03 8.85
C GLY A 127 -15.74 -6.62 9.73
N GLU A 128 -15.43 -6.36 11.00
CA GLU A 128 -16.35 -5.90 12.02
C GLU A 128 -16.17 -4.40 12.33
N LYS A 129 -17.26 -3.76 12.74
CA LYS A 129 -17.29 -2.39 13.26
C LYS A 129 -16.81 -2.32 14.71
N LEU A 130 -16.58 -1.10 15.19
CA LEU A 130 -16.12 -0.88 16.57
C LEU A 130 -17.13 -1.43 17.58
N GLU A 131 -18.42 -1.16 17.35
CA GLU A 131 -19.49 -1.56 18.26
C GLU A 131 -19.63 -3.09 18.33
N GLU A 132 -19.41 -3.78 17.20
CA GLU A 132 -19.43 -5.24 17.11
C GLU A 132 -18.24 -5.86 17.84
N ARG A 133 -17.06 -5.25 17.74
CA ARG A 133 -15.88 -5.67 18.50
C ARG A 133 -16.04 -5.44 20.00
N GLU A 134 -16.52 -4.26 20.41
CA GLU A 134 -16.76 -3.94 21.82
C GLU A 134 -17.86 -4.82 22.44
N ALA A 135 -18.79 -5.33 21.62
CA ALA A 135 -19.78 -6.33 22.02
C ALA A 135 -19.25 -7.78 22.06
N GLY A 136 -18.02 -8.04 21.61
CA GLY A 136 -17.45 -9.38 21.53
C GLY A 136 -17.96 -10.21 20.35
N SER A 137 -18.58 -9.59 19.35
CA SER A 137 -19.17 -10.23 18.16
C SER A 137 -18.24 -10.27 16.95
N THR A 138 -16.93 -10.01 17.10
CA THR A 138 -15.98 -10.03 15.97
C THR A 138 -16.07 -11.33 15.17
N GLU A 139 -16.00 -12.48 15.84
CA GLU A 139 -16.04 -13.79 15.19
C GLU A 139 -17.36 -14.05 14.47
N GLU A 140 -18.48 -13.73 15.13
CA GLU A 140 -19.83 -13.88 14.55
C GLU A 140 -19.94 -13.11 13.23
N VAL A 141 -19.49 -11.85 13.21
CA VAL A 141 -19.56 -10.99 12.03
C VAL A 141 -18.64 -11.51 10.92
N VAL A 142 -17.35 -11.75 11.21
CA VAL A 142 -16.40 -12.15 10.16
C VAL A 142 -16.71 -13.54 9.62
N TYR A 143 -17.19 -14.48 10.44
CA TYR A 143 -17.60 -15.81 9.99
C TYR A 143 -18.86 -15.75 9.13
N ALA A 144 -19.87 -14.95 9.50
CA ALA A 144 -21.08 -14.79 8.69
C ALA A 144 -20.74 -14.24 7.29
N GLN A 145 -19.94 -13.18 7.22
CA GLN A 145 -19.51 -12.61 5.94
C GLN A 145 -18.68 -13.61 5.12
N THR A 146 -17.76 -14.34 5.77
CA THR A 146 -16.93 -15.36 5.11
C THR A 146 -17.76 -16.52 4.59
N GLN A 147 -18.77 -16.96 5.35
CA GLN A 147 -19.64 -18.06 4.96
C GLN A 147 -20.37 -17.76 3.65
N VAL A 148 -20.97 -16.58 3.54
CA VAL A 148 -21.70 -16.19 2.31
C VAL A 148 -20.77 -16.11 1.10
N ILE A 149 -19.52 -15.65 1.29
CA ILE A 149 -18.50 -15.70 0.23
C ILE A 149 -18.20 -17.16 -0.12
N ALA A 150 -17.97 -18.02 0.87
CA ALA A 150 -17.60 -19.42 0.65
C ALA A 150 -18.69 -20.23 -0.09
N GLU A 151 -19.97 -19.95 0.18
CA GLU A 151 -21.10 -20.55 -0.54
C GLU A 151 -21.13 -20.19 -2.04
N ASN A 152 -20.38 -19.16 -2.45
CA ASN A 152 -20.28 -18.66 -3.83
C ASN A 152 -18.91 -18.92 -4.48
N VAL A 153 -17.99 -19.62 -3.79
CA VAL A 153 -16.63 -19.90 -4.28
C VAL A 153 -16.43 -21.41 -4.41
N THR A 154 -16.26 -21.88 -5.64
CA THR A 154 -15.92 -23.29 -5.91
C THR A 154 -14.42 -23.55 -5.94
N ASP A 155 -13.62 -22.52 -6.24
CA ASP A 155 -12.17 -22.58 -6.32
C ASP A 155 -11.55 -21.33 -5.67
N TRP A 156 -10.66 -21.57 -4.70
CA TRP A 156 -10.01 -20.55 -3.90
C TRP A 156 -8.64 -20.12 -4.43
N GLU A 157 -8.13 -20.73 -5.51
CA GLU A 157 -6.80 -20.44 -6.06
C GLU A 157 -6.62 -18.94 -6.38
N LYS A 158 -7.68 -18.31 -6.89
CA LYS A 158 -7.72 -16.90 -7.28
C LYS A 158 -8.36 -15.97 -6.24
N VAL A 159 -8.54 -16.45 -5.02
CA VAL A 159 -9.11 -15.65 -3.92
C VAL A 159 -8.01 -15.24 -2.94
N VAL A 160 -8.10 -14.00 -2.49
CA VAL A 160 -7.38 -13.45 -1.33
C VAL A 160 -8.42 -12.88 -0.38
N LEU A 161 -8.37 -13.27 0.89
CA LEU A 161 -9.28 -12.74 1.89
C LEU A 161 -8.63 -11.57 2.61
N ALA A 162 -9.26 -10.40 2.60
CA ALA A 162 -8.79 -9.22 3.31
C ALA A 162 -9.61 -9.00 4.58
N TYR A 163 -8.99 -9.15 5.74
CA TYR A 163 -9.61 -8.81 7.02
C TYR A 163 -9.39 -7.32 7.34
N GLU A 164 -10.48 -6.58 7.41
CA GLU A 164 -10.54 -5.15 7.63
C GLU A 164 -11.12 -4.86 9.03
N PRO A 165 -10.31 -4.65 10.09
CA PRO A 165 -10.83 -4.12 11.35
C PRO A 165 -11.35 -2.70 11.12
N VAL A 166 -12.64 -2.54 10.81
CA VAL A 166 -13.23 -1.27 10.31
C VAL A 166 -12.99 -0.14 11.31
N TRP A 167 -12.99 -0.47 12.60
CA TRP A 167 -12.70 0.42 13.71
C TRP A 167 -11.26 0.99 13.73
N ALA A 168 -10.32 0.38 13.00
CA ALA A 168 -8.93 0.80 12.85
C ALA A 168 -8.62 1.40 11.47
N ILE A 169 -9.64 1.69 10.65
CA ILE A 169 -9.48 2.30 9.32
C ILE A 169 -9.81 3.80 9.40
N GLY A 170 -8.80 4.65 9.28
CA GLY A 170 -9.00 6.11 9.22
C GLY A 170 -9.45 6.77 10.53
N THR A 171 -9.48 6.03 11.64
CA THR A 171 -9.92 6.50 12.96
C THR A 171 -8.77 6.97 13.86
N GLY A 172 -7.52 6.78 13.44
CA GLY A 172 -6.33 7.00 14.27
C GLY A 172 -6.08 5.91 15.32
N LYS A 173 -7.02 4.97 15.52
CA LYS A 173 -6.77 3.73 16.25
C LYS A 173 -6.10 2.73 15.32
N THR A 174 -5.10 2.01 15.83
CA THR A 174 -4.39 0.97 15.08
C THR A 174 -4.53 -0.34 15.87
N ALA A 175 -4.96 -1.42 15.23
CA ALA A 175 -4.94 -2.73 15.85
C ALA A 175 -3.49 -3.16 16.09
N THR A 176 -3.21 -3.78 17.23
CA THR A 176 -1.87 -4.33 17.47
C THR A 176 -1.63 -5.54 16.56
N PRO A 177 -0.37 -5.90 16.29
CA PRO A 177 -0.05 -7.10 15.50
C PRO A 177 -0.66 -8.38 16.09
N GLU A 178 -0.73 -8.49 17.41
CA GLU A 178 -1.36 -9.63 18.10
C GLU A 178 -2.87 -9.69 17.85
N GLN A 179 -3.54 -8.53 17.83
CA GLN A 179 -4.97 -8.45 17.50
C GLN A 179 -5.26 -8.83 16.05
N ALA A 180 -4.35 -8.49 15.13
CA ALA A 180 -4.45 -8.92 13.74
C ALA A 180 -4.23 -10.45 13.63
N GLN A 181 -3.18 -10.96 14.27
CA GLN A 181 -2.86 -12.39 14.30
C GLN A 181 -4.02 -13.23 14.88
N GLU A 182 -4.62 -12.80 15.98
CA GLU A 182 -5.73 -13.51 16.62
C GLU A 182 -6.89 -13.77 15.64
N VAL A 183 -7.31 -12.75 14.90
CA VAL A 183 -8.44 -12.88 13.96
C VAL A 183 -8.03 -13.68 12.72
N HIS A 184 -6.80 -13.52 12.24
CA HIS A 184 -6.31 -14.30 11.11
C HIS A 184 -6.20 -15.81 11.42
N GLU A 185 -5.71 -16.17 12.60
CA GLU A 185 -5.65 -17.55 13.07
C GLU A 185 -7.05 -18.16 13.18
N LYS A 186 -8.01 -17.42 13.75
CA LYS A 186 -9.42 -17.80 13.85
C LYS A 186 -10.08 -18.00 12.49
N LEU A 187 -9.85 -17.09 11.53
CA LEU A 187 -10.32 -17.23 10.16
C LEU A 187 -9.71 -18.46 9.50
N ARG A 188 -8.41 -18.71 9.66
CA ARG A 188 -7.78 -19.92 9.10
C ARG A 188 -8.35 -21.20 9.69
N ALA A 189 -8.60 -21.22 11.00
CA ALA A 189 -9.28 -22.34 11.66
C ALA A 189 -10.72 -22.53 11.12
N TRP A 190 -11.43 -21.43 10.84
CA TRP A 190 -12.75 -21.49 10.21
C TRP A 190 -12.69 -22.11 8.82
N PHE A 191 -11.73 -21.73 7.97
CA PHE A 191 -11.55 -22.35 6.65
C PHE A 191 -11.24 -23.84 6.74
N ARG A 192 -10.40 -24.22 7.71
CA ARG A 192 -10.07 -25.61 7.95
C ARG A 192 -11.30 -26.44 8.30
N ALA A 193 -12.18 -25.90 9.14
CA ALA A 193 -13.38 -26.58 9.59
C ALA A 193 -14.53 -26.59 8.56
N ASN A 194 -14.65 -25.54 7.73
CA ASN A 194 -15.84 -25.33 6.89
C ASN A 194 -15.58 -25.48 5.38
N VAL A 195 -14.33 -25.47 4.93
CA VAL A 195 -13.97 -25.60 3.52
C VAL A 195 -13.05 -26.80 3.30
N SER A 196 -11.79 -26.72 3.72
CA SER A 196 -10.83 -27.83 3.74
C SER A 196 -9.49 -27.41 4.35
N ASP A 197 -8.68 -28.39 4.76
CA ASP A 197 -7.27 -28.17 5.14
C ASP A 197 -6.48 -27.52 3.98
N ASP A 198 -6.64 -28.01 2.75
CA ASP A 198 -5.91 -27.51 1.58
C ASP A 198 -6.19 -26.02 1.34
N VAL A 199 -7.47 -25.61 1.37
CA VAL A 199 -7.86 -24.19 1.22
C VAL A 199 -7.32 -23.36 2.39
N ALA A 200 -7.42 -23.84 3.63
CA ALA A 200 -6.93 -23.11 4.79
C ALA A 200 -5.41 -22.87 4.72
N ASP A 201 -4.66 -23.85 4.20
CA ASP A 201 -3.20 -23.78 4.11
C ASP A 201 -2.72 -22.95 2.91
N SER A 202 -3.47 -22.91 1.81
CA SER A 202 -3.12 -22.16 0.58
C SER A 202 -3.69 -20.74 0.52
N LEU A 203 -4.84 -20.46 1.16
CA LEU A 203 -5.49 -19.16 1.13
C LEU A 203 -4.64 -18.09 1.81
N ARG A 204 -4.42 -17.00 1.09
CA ARG A 204 -3.78 -15.79 1.64
C ARG A 204 -4.83 -14.98 2.38
N ILE A 205 -4.59 -14.74 3.67
CA ILE A 205 -5.38 -13.85 4.51
C ILE A 205 -4.54 -12.61 4.78
N ILE A 206 -4.95 -11.47 4.20
CA ILE A 206 -4.24 -10.21 4.26
C ILE A 206 -4.90 -9.24 5.24
N TYR A 207 -4.09 -8.42 5.91
CA TYR A 207 -4.56 -7.44 6.86
C TYR A 207 -4.88 -6.11 6.17
N GLY A 208 -6.10 -5.63 6.29
CA GLY A 208 -6.63 -4.42 5.65
C GLY A 208 -6.83 -3.23 6.60
N GLY A 209 -6.25 -3.26 7.81
CA GLY A 209 -6.25 -2.12 8.72
C GLY A 209 -5.17 -1.06 8.40
N SER A 210 -4.87 -0.19 9.36
CA SER A 210 -3.83 0.84 9.18
C SER A 210 -2.41 0.24 9.10
N VAL A 211 -1.89 0.10 7.89
CA VAL A 211 -0.51 -0.33 7.60
C VAL A 211 0.35 0.86 7.17
N THR A 212 1.54 0.96 7.75
CA THR A 212 2.56 1.98 7.51
C THR A 212 3.94 1.33 7.43
N GLY A 213 4.94 2.03 6.89
CA GLY A 213 6.33 1.60 6.87
C GLY A 213 6.88 1.30 8.26
N ALA A 214 6.35 1.96 9.31
CA ALA A 214 6.77 1.76 10.69
C ALA A 214 6.26 0.44 11.31
N ASN A 215 5.08 -0.04 10.92
CA ASN A 215 4.47 -1.25 11.53
C ASN A 215 4.42 -2.48 10.60
N CYS A 216 4.68 -2.31 9.30
CA CYS A 216 4.53 -3.37 8.30
C CYS A 216 5.36 -4.61 8.61
N ARG A 217 6.59 -4.47 9.14
CA ARG A 217 7.46 -5.62 9.42
C ARG A 217 6.97 -6.46 10.60
N GLU A 218 6.45 -5.81 11.65
CA GLU A 218 5.90 -6.48 12.83
C GLU A 218 4.56 -7.18 12.53
N LEU A 219 3.74 -6.58 11.66
CA LEU A 219 2.55 -7.24 11.14
C LEU A 219 2.92 -8.40 10.21
N ALA A 220 3.91 -8.23 9.34
CA ALA A 220 4.35 -9.26 8.40
C ALA A 220 5.01 -10.48 9.07
N SER A 221 5.49 -10.33 10.32
CA SER A 221 6.08 -11.42 11.12
C SER A 221 5.04 -12.31 11.81
N GLN A 222 3.77 -11.92 11.81
CA GLN A 222 2.69 -12.73 12.35
C GLN A 222 2.45 -13.98 11.48
N GLY A 223 2.18 -15.13 12.10
CA GLY A 223 2.16 -16.45 11.44
C GLY A 223 1.06 -16.61 10.38
N ASP A 224 -0.07 -15.96 10.58
CA ASP A 224 -1.26 -16.07 9.73
C ASP A 224 -1.57 -14.80 8.93
N VAL A 225 -0.72 -13.77 9.03
CA VAL A 225 -0.78 -12.56 8.20
C VAL A 225 0.02 -12.79 6.94
N ASP A 226 -0.68 -12.97 5.82
CA ASP A 226 -0.07 -13.31 4.53
C ASP A 226 0.15 -12.08 3.63
N GLY A 227 -0.08 -10.88 4.15
CA GLY A 227 -0.05 -9.68 3.32
C GLY A 227 -0.83 -8.50 3.86
N PHE A 228 -0.99 -7.48 3.01
CA PHE A 228 -1.68 -6.24 3.34
C PHE A 228 -2.63 -5.78 2.24
N LEU A 229 -3.75 -5.16 2.64
CA LEU A 229 -4.56 -4.31 1.78
C LEU A 229 -4.41 -2.86 2.24
N VAL A 230 -3.49 -2.13 1.61
CA VAL A 230 -3.02 -0.81 2.05
C VAL A 230 -3.90 0.30 1.48
N GLY A 231 -4.43 1.16 2.34
CA GLY A 231 -5.17 2.36 1.95
C GLY A 231 -4.26 3.54 1.60
N GLY A 232 -4.33 4.63 2.36
CA GLY A 232 -3.66 5.90 2.00
C GLY A 232 -2.13 5.85 1.87
N ALA A 233 -1.44 4.91 2.50
CA ALA A 233 -0.01 4.71 2.32
C ALA A 233 0.35 4.18 0.92
N SER A 234 -0.60 3.53 0.21
CA SER A 234 -0.41 3.05 -1.16
C SER A 234 -0.24 4.16 -2.21
N LEU A 235 -0.54 5.41 -1.85
CA LEU A 235 -0.37 6.60 -2.67
C LEU A 235 0.96 7.32 -2.41
N LYS A 236 1.85 6.74 -1.61
CA LYS A 236 3.10 7.35 -1.16
C LYS A 236 4.29 6.43 -1.45
N PRO A 237 5.53 6.97 -1.53
CA PRO A 237 6.74 6.15 -1.67
C PRO A 237 6.91 5.07 -0.60
N GLU A 238 6.39 5.33 0.62
CA GLU A 238 6.31 4.38 1.74
C GLU A 238 5.67 3.03 1.37
N PHE A 239 4.83 2.98 0.33
CA PHE A 239 4.27 1.71 -0.14
C PHE A 239 5.34 0.69 -0.54
N ILE A 240 6.51 1.15 -1.02
CA ILE A 240 7.65 0.28 -1.35
C ILE A 240 8.20 -0.40 -0.09
N ASP A 241 8.28 0.31 1.03
CA ASP A 241 8.73 -0.26 2.30
C ASP A 241 7.77 -1.36 2.78
N ILE A 242 6.47 -1.15 2.56
CA ILE A 242 5.41 -2.11 2.90
C ILE A 242 5.47 -3.35 2.00
N ILE A 243 5.70 -3.18 0.69
CA ILE A 243 5.92 -4.29 -0.26
C ILE A 243 7.12 -5.15 0.18
N ASN A 244 8.18 -4.49 0.65
CA ASN A 244 9.43 -5.12 1.06
C ASN A 244 9.45 -5.52 2.55
N ALA A 245 8.29 -5.63 3.20
CA ALA A 245 8.20 -5.91 4.64
C ALA A 245 8.85 -7.24 5.05
N ARG A 246 8.79 -8.27 4.18
CA ARG A 246 9.43 -9.58 4.39
C ARG A 246 10.83 -9.71 3.78
N GLN A 247 11.26 -8.73 2.99
CA GLN A 247 12.60 -8.74 2.42
C GLN A 247 13.62 -8.71 3.56
N LYS A 248 14.51 -9.70 3.58
CA LYS A 248 15.64 -9.72 4.51
C LYS A 248 16.49 -8.49 4.22
N GLN A 249 16.72 -7.66 5.22
CA GLN A 249 17.71 -6.61 5.10
C GLN A 249 19.08 -7.29 5.08
N ASP A 250 19.74 -7.28 3.94
CA ASP A 250 21.18 -7.48 3.89
C ASP A 250 21.79 -6.30 4.65
N PHE A 251 22.20 -6.53 5.90
CA PHE A 251 23.02 -5.60 6.65
C PHE A 251 24.42 -5.53 6.02
N ASN A 252 24.53 -5.03 4.79
CA ASN A 252 25.76 -4.46 4.27
C ASN A 252 25.92 -3.04 4.84
N HIS A 253 26.09 -2.99 6.16
CA HIS A 253 26.71 -1.88 6.86
C HIS A 253 27.95 -2.41 7.57
N GLU A 254 28.82 -3.09 6.82
CA GLU A 254 30.24 -2.95 7.12
C GLU A 254 30.64 -1.53 6.72
N GLY A 255 30.93 -0.72 7.73
CA GLY A 255 31.55 0.58 7.54
C GLY A 255 32.70 0.44 6.54
N GLN A 256 32.71 1.36 5.57
CA GLN A 256 33.75 1.48 4.57
C GLN A 256 35.06 1.91 5.27
N ILE A 257 35.69 1.01 6.02
CA ILE A 257 37.10 1.09 6.33
C ILE A 257 37.78 0.55 5.07
N ILE A 258 38.19 1.47 4.20
CA ILE A 258 39.16 1.18 3.15
C ILE A 258 40.43 0.71 3.86
N ARG A 259 40.57 -0.60 4.04
CA ARG A 259 41.89 -1.21 4.27
C ARG A 259 42.60 -1.19 2.93
N PHE A 260 43.53 -0.27 2.76
CA PHE A 260 44.55 -0.36 1.71
C PHE A 260 45.37 -1.64 1.97
N THR A 261 44.94 -2.75 1.40
CA THR A 261 45.85 -3.87 1.14
C THR A 261 46.75 -3.44 0.00
N GLN A 262 48.02 -3.19 0.31
CA GLN A 262 49.07 -2.99 -0.68
C GLN A 262 49.11 -4.21 -1.60
N VAL A 263 48.59 -4.07 -2.82
CA VAL A 263 48.89 -4.98 -3.92
C VAL A 263 49.82 -4.21 -4.84
N THR A 264 51.11 -4.46 -4.68
CA THR A 264 52.14 -4.06 -5.64
C THR A 264 52.11 -5.04 -6.80
N GLU A 265 51.42 -4.68 -7.88
CA GLU A 265 51.57 -5.30 -9.19
C GLU A 265 52.07 -4.21 -10.16
N PRO A 266 53.23 -4.39 -10.83
CA PRO A 266 53.77 -3.38 -11.72
C PRO A 266 53.01 -3.37 -13.06
N ILE A 267 52.39 -2.23 -13.38
CA ILE A 267 51.82 -1.96 -14.69
C ILE A 267 52.97 -1.72 -15.69
N TRP A 268 53.14 -2.63 -16.65
CA TRP A 268 53.99 -2.42 -17.81
C TRP A 268 53.30 -1.48 -18.81
N LEU A 269 53.78 -0.24 -18.91
CA LEU A 269 53.41 0.70 -19.97
C LEU A 269 54.31 0.50 -21.19
N THR A 270 53.83 -0.23 -22.19
CA THR A 270 54.46 -0.26 -23.52
C THR A 270 54.10 1.01 -24.29
N LEU A 271 55.09 1.88 -24.49
CA LEU A 271 55.02 3.03 -25.40
C LEU A 271 55.27 2.57 -26.85
N SER A 272 54.28 2.73 -27.73
CA SER A 272 54.53 2.74 -29.18
C SER A 272 54.53 4.18 -29.69
N SER A 273 55.69 4.61 -30.19
CA SER A 273 55.92 5.92 -30.79
C SER A 273 55.42 5.95 -32.24
N ARG A 274 54.52 6.89 -32.59
CA ARG A 274 54.48 7.51 -33.94
C ARG A 274 54.15 9.00 -33.85
N GLN A 275 54.76 9.72 -34.79
CA GLN A 275 55.14 11.13 -34.78
C GLN A 275 53.99 12.14 -34.88
N LEU A 276 54.14 13.22 -34.08
CA LEU A 276 54.06 14.64 -34.41
C LEU A 276 53.32 15.07 -35.70
N GLN A 277 52.24 15.85 -35.52
CA GLN A 277 52.06 17.13 -36.20
C GLN A 277 51.12 18.03 -35.38
N ALA A 278 51.65 19.16 -34.92
CA ALA A 278 50.95 20.17 -34.13
C ALA A 278 50.33 21.25 -35.02
N ARG A 279 49.18 21.83 -34.61
CA ARG A 279 48.90 23.28 -34.73
C ARG A 279 47.89 23.76 -33.67
N SER A 280 48.35 24.74 -32.88
CA SER A 280 47.66 25.91 -32.30
C SER A 280 46.57 25.78 -31.21
N SER A 281 46.97 26.20 -30.00
CA SER A 281 46.37 27.29 -29.19
C SER A 281 45.15 27.01 -28.29
N ALA A 282 45.37 26.94 -26.97
CA ALA A 282 44.78 27.85 -25.95
C ALA A 282 45.22 27.43 -24.54
N ALA A 283 45.51 28.42 -23.68
CA ALA A 283 46.10 28.27 -22.36
C ALA A 283 45.14 27.69 -21.32
N PHE A 284 45.67 26.77 -20.53
CA PHE A 284 45.06 26.12 -19.38
C PHE A 284 45.32 26.97 -18.12
N SER A 285 44.32 27.20 -17.29
CA SER A 285 44.50 27.72 -15.92
C SER A 285 43.52 26.99 -15.02
N ILE A 286 44.01 25.92 -14.37
CA ILE A 286 43.32 25.25 -13.27
C ILE A 286 43.98 25.72 -11.99
N LEU A 287 43.21 26.42 -11.15
CA LEU A 287 43.62 26.88 -9.84
C LEU A 287 43.53 25.70 -8.86
N PHE A 288 44.67 25.17 -8.43
CA PHE A 288 44.76 24.23 -7.30
C PHE A 288 44.76 25.02 -5.99
N GLY A 289 43.72 24.86 -5.18
CA GLY A 289 43.68 25.34 -3.79
C GLY A 289 44.13 24.22 -2.84
N LEU A 290 45.33 24.34 -2.28
CA LEU A 290 45.80 23.50 -1.17
C LEU A 290 45.27 24.10 0.14
N VAL A 291 44.42 23.37 0.86
CA VAL A 291 44.05 23.72 2.25
C VAL A 291 44.97 22.93 3.19
N THR A 292 45.93 23.62 3.81
CA THR A 292 46.75 23.07 4.89
C THR A 292 46.11 23.37 6.24
N VAL A 293 45.69 22.33 6.95
CA VAL A 293 45.24 22.41 8.35
C VAL A 293 46.45 22.39 9.28
N LYS A 294 46.62 23.41 10.13
CA LYS A 294 47.32 23.28 11.43
C LYS A 294 47.00 24.45 12.39
N SER A 295 46.25 24.09 13.43
CA SER A 295 46.43 24.35 14.87
C SER A 295 46.81 25.75 15.41
N SER A 296 45.96 26.23 16.34
CA SER A 296 46.28 26.73 17.71
C SER A 296 45.72 28.12 18.09
N PRO A 297 45.45 28.37 19.40
CA PRO A 297 44.21 28.98 19.88
C PRO A 297 44.39 30.41 20.39
N THR A 298 43.31 31.20 20.35
CA THR A 298 43.22 32.44 21.13
C THR A 298 41.85 32.59 21.78
N THR A 299 41.87 32.50 23.09
CA THR A 299 40.84 32.80 24.08
C THR A 299 40.39 34.26 24.00
N TRP A 300 39.08 34.54 24.02
CA TRP A 300 38.53 35.79 24.55
C TRP A 300 37.16 35.57 25.24
N ILE A 301 37.01 36.29 26.34
CA ILE A 301 36.06 36.22 27.47
C ILE A 301 34.68 36.83 27.10
N PRO A 302 33.56 36.43 27.74
CA PRO A 302 32.21 36.78 27.28
C PRO A 302 31.70 38.11 27.85
N THR A 303 30.83 38.79 27.11
CA THR A 303 29.98 39.88 27.61
C THR A 303 28.49 39.55 27.42
N TRP A 304 27.72 40.02 28.40
CA TRP A 304 26.38 39.63 28.76
C TRP A 304 25.25 40.18 27.87
N ALA A 305 24.15 39.40 27.87
CA ALA A 305 22.73 39.75 27.96
C ALA A 305 22.15 40.85 27.05
N VAL A 306 21.16 40.46 26.23
CA VAL A 306 19.76 40.93 26.33
C VAL A 306 18.83 39.83 25.78
N ARG A 307 17.93 39.31 26.63
CA ARG A 307 16.71 38.57 26.22
C ARG A 307 15.67 39.57 25.73
N ARG A 308 14.99 39.27 24.63
CA ARG A 308 13.61 39.69 24.40
C ARG A 308 12.77 38.44 24.21
N ASP A 309 11.93 38.18 25.22
CA ASP A 309 10.79 37.28 25.10
C ASP A 309 9.78 37.90 24.13
N GLN A 310 9.32 37.12 23.15
CA GLN A 310 8.06 37.38 22.47
C GLN A 310 7.11 36.25 22.84
N ALA A 311 6.12 36.60 23.66
CA ALA A 311 4.96 35.77 23.91
C ALA A 311 4.02 35.84 22.69
N SER A 312 3.71 34.69 22.08
CA SER A 312 2.61 34.55 21.14
C SER A 312 1.30 34.49 21.93
N GLN A 313 0.49 35.54 21.85
CA GLN A 313 -0.89 35.53 22.35
C GLN A 313 -1.83 34.95 21.29
N SER A 314 -2.63 33.99 21.73
CA SER A 314 -3.87 33.52 21.12
C SER A 314 -5.00 34.53 21.31
N SER A 315 -5.86 34.72 20.32
CA SER A 315 -7.24 35.16 20.55
C SER A 315 -8.21 34.50 19.57
N TRP A 316 -9.22 33.87 20.15
CA TRP A 316 -10.46 33.46 19.50
C TRP A 316 -11.40 34.65 19.35
N SER A 317 -12.22 34.60 18.30
CA SER A 317 -13.68 34.86 18.25
C SER A 317 -14.10 35.73 17.07
N ASN A 318 -14.90 35.15 16.17
CA ASN A 318 -16.19 35.71 15.79
C ASN A 318 -17.01 34.64 15.05
N GLY A 319 -18.11 34.24 15.68
CA GLY A 319 -19.10 33.35 15.10
C GLY A 319 -19.90 34.04 14.00
N SER A 320 -20.37 33.24 13.07
CA SER A 320 -21.49 33.59 12.20
C SER A 320 -22.46 32.41 12.22
N SER A 321 -23.61 32.65 12.83
CA SER A 321 -24.79 31.80 12.82
C SER A 321 -25.52 31.95 11.48
N MET A 322 -25.78 30.83 10.80
CA MET A 322 -26.85 30.75 9.79
C MET A 322 -28.05 30.05 10.41
N GLU A 323 -29.10 30.83 10.64
CA GLU A 323 -30.43 30.33 10.97
C GLU A 323 -31.05 29.67 9.73
N THR A 324 -31.45 28.41 9.84
CA THR A 324 -32.33 27.77 8.86
C THR A 324 -33.78 27.93 9.32
N THR A 325 -34.52 28.77 8.61
CA THR A 325 -35.96 28.92 8.81
C THR A 325 -36.70 27.73 8.19
N GLY A 326 -37.03 26.74 9.01
CA GLY A 326 -37.92 25.64 8.63
C GLY A 326 -39.36 26.12 8.47
N ARG A 327 -39.89 26.08 7.25
CA ARG A 327 -41.30 26.37 6.96
C ARG A 327 -42.10 25.05 7.00
N LYS A 328 -42.84 24.80 8.09
CA LYS A 328 -43.94 23.84 8.11
C LYS A 328 -45.22 24.49 7.56
N ARG A 329 -45.77 23.93 6.49
CA ARG A 329 -47.19 23.90 6.08
C ARG A 329 -47.32 22.68 5.17
N GLY A 330 -48.28 21.77 5.26
CA GLY A 330 -49.48 21.65 6.07
C GLY A 330 -50.28 20.51 5.44
N GLU A 331 -50.89 19.67 6.25
CA GLU A 331 -51.89 18.70 5.79
C GLU A 331 -53.07 19.42 5.14
N MET A 332 -53.58 18.87 4.04
CA MET A 332 -55.00 18.97 3.68
C MET A 332 -55.36 17.91 2.63
N ILE A 333 -56.23 16.99 3.09
CA ILE A 333 -57.20 16.13 2.38
C ILE A 333 -56.62 14.98 1.54
#